data_AF-A0A661PCA9-F1
#
_entry.id   AF-A0A661PCA9-F1
#
_cell.length_a   1.000
_cell.length_b   1.000
_cell.length_c   1.000
_cell.angle_alpha   90.00
_cell.angle_beta   90.00
_cell.angle_gamma   90.00
#
_symmetry.space_group_name_H-M   'P 1'
#
loop_
_entity.id
_entity.type
_entity.pdbx_description
1 polymer ?
#
loop_
_entity_poly.entity_id
_entity_poly.type
_entity_poly.pdbx_seq_one_letter_code
_entity_poly.pdbx_strand_id
1 'polypeptide(L)'
;GYNNIHFVVGDGSLGYPPEAPYDAIIVTAGAPHTPKALTDQLAENGQLVIPVGPLGYQMLKVIKKVNNQLLTRELFLCSFVPLTGEDGWQSKK
;
A
#
# COMPACT_ATOMS: atom_id res chain seq x y z
N GLY A 1 0.00 20.51 -18.72
CA GLY A 1 -0.21 19.12 -18.30
C GLY A 1 0.93 18.70 -17.38
N TYR A 2 0.90 17.47 -16.87
CA TYR A 2 1.99 16.86 -16.10
C TYR A 2 2.74 15.85 -16.99
N ASN A 3 4.07 15.88 -16.95
CA ASN A 3 4.92 15.06 -17.83
C ASN A 3 5.70 13.96 -17.10
N ASN A 4 5.56 13.89 -15.77
CA ASN A 4 6.28 13.00 -14.87
C ASN A 4 5.35 11.96 -14.22
N ILE A 5 4.25 11.62 -14.89
CA ILE A 5 3.27 10.66 -14.41
C ILE A 5 3.26 9.47 -15.38
N HIS A 6 3.62 8.30 -14.85
CA HIS A 6 3.44 7.02 -15.52
C HIS A 6 2.16 6.36 -14.97
N PHE A 7 1.20 6.09 -15.84
CA PHE A 7 -0.06 5.43 -15.47
C PHE A 7 -0.02 3.97 -15.90
N VAL A 8 -0.37 3.08 -14.96
CA VAL A 8 -0.38 1.63 -15.17
C VAL A 8 -1.76 1.10 -14.80
N VAL A 9 -2.32 0.25 -15.66
CA VAL A 9 -3.52 -0.52 -15.35
C VAL A 9 -3.10 -1.90 -14.88
N GLY A 10 -3.47 -2.28 -13.66
CA GLY A 10 -3.13 -3.56 -13.08
C GLY A 10 -3.64 -3.71 -11.65
N ASP A 11 -3.29 -4.83 -11.03
CA ASP A 11 -3.59 -5.08 -9.62
C ASP A 11 -2.58 -4.36 -8.72
N GLY A 12 -3.01 -3.25 -8.13
CA GLY A 12 -2.18 -2.45 -7.24
C GLY A 12 -1.77 -3.16 -5.93
N SER A 13 -2.43 -4.25 -5.53
CA SER A 13 -2.01 -5.04 -4.36
C SER A 13 -0.67 -5.74 -4.58
N LEU A 14 -0.31 -6.00 -5.84
CA LEU A 14 0.97 -6.57 -6.26
C LEU A 14 2.07 -5.50 -6.47
N GLY A 15 1.74 -4.22 -6.26
CA GLY A 15 2.62 -3.10 -6.55
C GLY A 15 2.96 -2.98 -8.04
N TYR A 16 4.14 -2.45 -8.33
CA TYR A 16 4.67 -2.36 -9.69
C TYR A 16 6.19 -2.63 -9.68
N PRO A 17 6.60 -3.91 -9.76
CA PRO A 17 8.01 -4.30 -9.70
C PRO A 17 8.96 -3.63 -10.70
N PRO A 18 8.56 -3.30 -11.96
CA PRO A 18 9.48 -2.74 -12.94
C PRO A 18 10.15 -1.42 -12.55
N GLU A 19 9.53 -0.63 -11.68
CA GLU A 19 10.07 0.65 -11.18
C GLU A 19 10.38 0.62 -9.68
N ALA A 20 10.31 -0.55 -9.05
CA ALA A 20 10.82 -0.72 -7.69
C ALA A 20 12.36 -0.62 -7.68
N PRO A 21 12.98 -0.15 -6.58
CA PRO A 21 12.34 0.18 -5.30
C PRO A 21 11.79 1.61 -5.23
N TYR A 22 10.79 1.82 -4.36
CA TYR A 22 10.14 3.11 -4.15
C TYR A 22 10.54 3.75 -2.82
N ASP A 23 10.86 5.05 -2.85
CA ASP A 23 11.04 5.86 -1.63
C ASP A 23 9.72 6.04 -0.86
N ALA A 24 8.60 6.09 -1.59
CA ALA A 24 7.28 6.23 -1.00
C ALA A 24 6.23 5.44 -1.80
N ILE A 25 5.35 4.75 -1.08
CA ILE A 25 4.15 4.11 -1.61
C ILE A 25 2.96 4.64 -0.83
N ILE A 26 1.93 5.12 -1.53
CA ILE A 26 0.69 5.59 -0.92
C ILE A 26 -0.45 4.77 -1.51
N VAL A 27 -1.19 4.10 -0.63
CA VAL A 27 -2.36 3.32 -1.00
C VAL A 27 -3.62 4.09 -0.59
N THR A 28 -4.47 4.41 -1.55
CA THR A 28 -5.72 5.18 -1.34
C THR A 28 -6.95 4.28 -1.32
N ALA A 29 -6.79 3.04 -0.88
CA ALA A 29 -7.83 2.03 -0.73
C ALA A 29 -7.55 1.17 0.52
N GLY A 30 -8.60 0.77 1.24
CA GLY A 30 -8.47 0.01 2.48
C GLY A 30 -8.19 -1.46 2.22
N ALA A 31 -7.09 -1.97 2.76
CA ALA A 31 -6.68 -3.36 2.63
C ALA A 31 -7.03 -4.18 3.89
N PRO A 32 -7.33 -5.49 3.76
CA PRO A 32 -7.59 -6.35 4.92
C PRO A 32 -6.33 -6.54 5.79
N HIS A 33 -5.16 -6.55 5.17
CA HIS A 33 -3.82 -6.58 5.75
C HIS A 33 -2.87 -5.78 4.85
N THR A 34 -1.64 -5.53 5.29
CA THR A 34 -0.63 -4.88 4.44
C THR A 34 -0.14 -5.86 3.36
N PRO A 35 -0.30 -5.56 2.05
CA PRO A 35 0.18 -6.44 0.99
C PRO A 35 1.70 -6.58 1.03
N LYS A 36 2.21 -7.82 0.92
CA LYS A 36 3.66 -8.09 1.07
C LYS A 36 4.46 -7.43 -0.07
N ALA A 37 3.92 -7.48 -1.28
CA ALA A 37 4.55 -6.92 -2.48
C ALA A 37 4.89 -5.43 -2.31
N LEU A 38 4.01 -4.66 -1.65
CA LEU A 38 4.24 -3.25 -1.39
C LEU A 38 5.41 -3.03 -0.42
N THR A 39 5.49 -3.81 0.66
CA THR A 39 6.62 -3.70 1.61
C THR A 39 7.95 -4.19 1.02
N ASP A 40 7.91 -5.20 0.15
CA ASP A 40 9.11 -5.71 -0.53
C ASP A 40 9.67 -4.69 -1.52
N GLN A 41 8.79 -3.94 -2.20
CA GLN A 41 9.15 -2.91 -3.17
C GLN A 41 9.55 -1.57 -2.53
N LEU A 42 9.55 -1.42 -1.21
CA LEU A 42 10.10 -0.24 -0.54
C LEU A 42 11.64 -0.22 -0.62
N ALA A 43 12.17 0.94 -0.96
CA ALA A 43 13.57 1.28 -0.76
C ALA A 43 13.92 1.26 0.74
N GLU A 44 15.22 1.10 1.04
CA GLU A 44 15.72 1.32 2.40
C GLU A 44 15.44 2.76 2.83
N ASN A 45 14.96 2.98 4.05
CA ASN A 45 14.38 4.24 4.55
C ASN A 45 13.06 4.69 3.91
N GLY A 46 12.54 3.97 2.93
CA GLY A 46 11.27 4.27 2.27
C GLY A 46 10.04 4.05 3.18
N GLN A 47 8.92 4.63 2.78
CA GLN A 47 7.67 4.63 3.56
C GLN A 47 6.46 4.16 2.76
N LEU A 48 5.64 3.29 3.36
CA LEU A 48 4.32 2.90 2.89
C LEU A 48 3.26 3.53 3.79
N VAL A 49 2.32 4.25 3.19
CA VAL A 49 1.11 4.77 3.85
C VAL A 49 -0.10 4.00 3.33
N ILE A 50 -0.80 3.30 4.23
CA ILE A 50 -1.89 2.39 3.84
C ILE A 50 -2.99 2.31 4.92
N PRO A 51 -4.28 2.41 4.56
CA PRO A 51 -5.39 2.08 5.44
C PRO A 51 -5.52 0.55 5.57
N VAL A 52 -5.44 0.04 6.80
CA VAL A 52 -5.54 -1.41 7.08
C VAL A 52 -6.61 -1.69 8.12
N GLY A 53 -7.52 -2.61 7.83
CA GLY A 53 -8.57 -3.04 8.75
C GLY A 53 -9.84 -3.50 8.02
N PRO A 54 -10.89 -3.89 8.76
CA PRO A 54 -12.17 -4.30 8.17
C PRO A 54 -12.81 -3.18 7.32
N LEU A 55 -13.74 -3.55 6.43
CA LEU A 55 -14.49 -2.59 5.62
C LEU A 55 -15.26 -1.60 6.50
N GLY A 56 -15.23 -0.31 6.12
CA GLY A 56 -15.85 0.77 6.88
C GLY A 56 -15.09 1.22 8.14
N TYR A 57 -14.03 0.52 8.54
CA TYR A 57 -13.26 0.83 9.75
C TYR A 57 -11.80 0.39 9.60
N GLN A 58 -10.92 1.27 9.13
CA GLN A 58 -9.49 1.00 8.98
C GLN A 58 -8.65 1.91 9.86
N MET A 59 -7.48 1.43 10.27
CA MET A 59 -6.42 2.27 10.84
C MET A 59 -5.48 2.71 9.71
N LEU A 60 -5.24 4.01 9.57
CA LEU A 60 -4.20 4.50 8.66
C LEU A 60 -2.83 4.22 9.28
N LYS A 61 -2.00 3.45 8.58
CA LYS A 61 -0.67 3.03 9.03
C LYS A 61 0.42 3.67 8.19
N VAL A 62 1.53 3.99 8.84
CA VAL A 62 2.81 4.31 8.19
C VAL A 62 3.79 3.20 8.51
N ILE A 63 4.34 2.58 7.48
CA ILE A 63 5.31 1.48 7.59
C ILE A 63 6.61 1.98 6.98
N LYS A 64 7.67 2.06 7.79
CA LYS A 64 9.00 2.50 7.35
C LYS A 64 9.95 1.31 7.32
N LYS A 65 10.71 1.18 6.23
CA LYS A 65 11.79 0.19 6.13
C LYS A 65 13.08 0.77 6.72
N VAL A 66 13.64 0.12 7.74
CA VAL A 66 14.89 0.52 8.40
C VAL A 66 15.72 -0.73 8.68
N ASN A 67 16.96 -0.78 8.18
CA ASN A 67 17.86 -1.93 8.25
C ASN A 67 17.17 -3.24 7.83
N ASN A 68 16.42 -3.20 6.72
CA ASN A 68 15.61 -4.32 6.22
C ASN A 68 14.52 -4.83 7.20
N GLN A 69 14.16 -4.04 8.23
CA GLN A 69 13.05 -4.30 9.14
C GLN A 69 11.91 -3.30 8.89
N LEU A 70 10.68 -3.73 9.16
CA LEU A 70 9.49 -2.91 8.99
C LEU A 70 9.05 -2.33 10.34
N LEU A 71 9.12 -1.02 10.48
CA LEU A 71 8.63 -0.28 11.65
C LEU A 71 7.25 0.29 11.33
N THR A 72 6.22 -0.11 12.07
CA THR A 72 4.84 0.32 11.85
C THR A 72 4.42 1.34 12.90
N ARG A 73 3.80 2.43 12.45
CA ARG A 73 3.12 3.41 13.30
C ARG A 73 1.68 3.58 12.83
N GLU A 74 0.74 3.48 13.78
CA GLU A 74 -0.67 3.76 13.55
C GLU A 74 -0.93 5.26 13.73
N LEU A 75 -1.76 5.85 12.87
CA LEU A 75 -2.06 7.28 12.88
C LEU A 75 -3.47 7.56 13.43
N PHE A 76 -4.50 7.19 12.68
CA PHE A 76 -5.90 7.44 13.04
C PHE A 76 -6.86 6.52 12.28
N LEU A 77 -8.08 6.42 12.79
CA LEU A 77 -9.16 5.69 12.15
C LEU A 77 -9.66 6.41 10.90
N CYS A 78 -9.97 5.65 9.86
CA CYS A 78 -10.43 6.14 8.56
C CYS A 78 -11.37 5.13 7.89
N SER A 79 -12.00 5.54 6.80
CA SER A 79 -12.89 4.70 5.99
C SER A 79 -12.61 4.95 4.50
N PHE A 80 -12.03 3.96 3.83
CA PHE A 80 -11.72 3.94 2.41
C PHE A 80 -12.49 2.82 1.69
N VAL A 81 -12.64 2.97 0.37
CA VAL A 81 -13.10 1.90 -0.52
C VAL A 81 -12.14 0.70 -0.48
N PRO A 82 -12.61 -0.54 -0.73
CA PRO A 82 -11.75 -1.73 -0.67
C PRO A 82 -10.64 -1.70 -1.72
N LEU A 83 -9.41 -2.05 -1.29
CA LEU A 83 -8.36 -2.48 -2.21
C LEU A 83 -8.69 -3.89 -2.69
N THR A 84 -9.27 -4.03 -3.88
CA THR A 84 -9.59 -5.33 -4.48
C THR A 84 -8.40 -5.84 -5.30
N GLY A 85 -7.99 -7.08 -5.07
CA GLY A 85 -6.84 -7.67 -5.76
C GLY A 85 -6.43 -9.01 -5.16
N GLU A 86 -5.42 -9.63 -5.75
CA GLU A 86 -4.85 -10.91 -5.34
C GLU A 86 -4.39 -10.90 -3.88
N ASP A 87 -3.64 -9.87 -3.46
CA ASP A 87 -3.21 -9.65 -2.06
C ASP A 87 -4.07 -8.57 -1.36
N GLY A 88 -5.35 -8.50 -1.75
CA GLY A 88 -6.34 -7.56 -1.21
C GLY A 88 -7.67 -8.23 -0.89
N TRP A 89 -8.75 -7.46 -0.95
CA TRP A 89 -10.11 -8.01 -0.83
C TRP A 89 -10.46 -8.84 -2.07
N GLN A 90 -10.87 -10.08 -1.86
CA GLN A 90 -11.39 -10.92 -2.92
C GLN A 90 -12.78 -10.43 -3.31
N SER A 91 -12.96 -10.07 -4.58
CA SER A 91 -14.29 -9.71 -5.08
C SER A 91 -15.16 -10.98 -5.08
N LYS A 92 -16.36 -10.88 -4.54
CA LYS A 92 -17.38 -11.92 -4.77
C LYS A 92 -17.78 -11.81 -6.26
N LYS A 93 -17.45 -12.84 -7.04
CA LYS A 93 -18.07 -13.06 -8.34
C LYS A 93 -19.58 -13.29 -8.18
#